data_AF-M0MEX8-F1
#
_entry.id   AF-M0MEX8-F1
#
_cell.length_a   1.000
_cell.length_b   1.000
_cell.length_c   1.000
_cell.angle_alpha   90.00
_cell.angle_beta   90.00
_cell.angle_gamma   90.00
#
_symmetry.space_group_name_H-M   'P 1'
#
loop_
_entity.id
_entity.type
_entity.pdbx_description
1 polymer ?
#
loop_
_entity_poly.entity_id
_entity_poly.type
_entity_poly.pdbx_seq_one_letter_code
_entity_poly.pdbx_strand_id
1 'polypeptide(L)'
;MTDDIDYRTVEVPDVPPEEYSYVERRAEVLDLLERAGHPRAVKQADLARRYGCTRQNIHNDLDVLAEHVADNLGDRRELISEHVFHRALNGLLDDEEWRKAAQTVKDWNEWLDDRTDLQHLIDRIEALEDGDDGSLGTDRFRHR
;
A
#
# COMPACT_ATOMS: atom_id res chain seq x y z
N MET A 1 -8.96 15.90 2.38
CA MET A 1 -9.42 15.48 3.71
C MET A 1 -10.16 14.17 3.52
N THR A 2 -9.44 13.12 3.17
CA THR A 2 -9.98 11.76 3.18
C THR A 2 -9.76 11.30 4.62
N ASP A 3 -10.82 10.94 5.34
CA ASP A 3 -10.65 10.26 6.62
C ASP A 3 -9.74 9.07 6.36
N ASP A 4 -8.61 9.03 7.08
CA ASP A 4 -7.61 7.96 6.98
C ASP A 4 -8.18 6.72 7.69
N ILE A 5 -9.10 6.05 6.99
CA ILE A 5 -9.76 4.85 7.48
C ILE A 5 -8.78 3.70 7.28
N ASP A 6 -8.31 3.11 8.38
CA ASP A 6 -7.57 1.86 8.35
C ASP A 6 -8.51 0.70 8.01
N TYR A 7 -8.52 0.33 6.73
CA TYR A 7 -9.37 -0.73 6.19
C TYR A 7 -9.06 -2.13 6.76
N ARG A 8 -7.90 -2.33 7.42
CA ARG A 8 -7.58 -3.60 8.10
C ARG A 8 -8.31 -3.78 9.43
N THR A 9 -8.83 -2.69 9.98
CA THR A 9 -9.54 -2.68 11.28
C THR A 9 -11.06 -2.68 11.13
N VAL A 10 -11.55 -2.51 9.90
CA VAL A 10 -12.99 -2.48 9.60
C VAL A 10 -13.52 -3.91 9.65
N GLU A 11 -14.50 -4.16 10.51
CA GLU A 11 -15.21 -5.43 10.56
C GLU A 11 -16.09 -5.62 9.33
N VAL A 12 -15.95 -6.77 8.65
CA VAL A 12 -16.82 -7.13 7.52
C VAL A 12 -18.13 -7.71 8.07
N PRO A 13 -19.28 -7.11 7.77
CA PRO A 13 -20.56 -7.53 8.33
C PRO A 13 -21.07 -8.85 7.74
N ASP A 14 -21.83 -9.60 8.54
CA ASP A 14 -22.51 -10.84 8.12
C ASP A 14 -23.85 -10.55 7.40
N VAL A 15 -23.76 -9.74 6.34
CA VAL A 15 -24.87 -9.42 5.43
C VAL A 15 -24.47 -9.77 3.98
N PRO A 16 -25.40 -9.83 3.03
CA PRO A 16 -25.06 -10.05 1.63
C PRO A 16 -24.04 -9.00 1.14
N PRO A 17 -22.99 -9.38 0.38
CA PRO A 17 -21.97 -8.43 -0.06
C PRO A 17 -22.50 -7.29 -0.96
N GLU A 18 -23.66 -7.46 -1.58
CA GLU A 18 -24.33 -6.39 -2.33
C GLU A 18 -24.85 -5.25 -1.43
N GLU A 19 -25.02 -5.51 -0.14
CA GLU A 19 -25.46 -4.54 0.86
C GLU A 19 -24.29 -3.82 1.54
N TYR A 20 -23.05 -4.19 1.22
CA TYR A 20 -21.87 -3.55 1.79
C TYR A 20 -21.78 -2.08 1.40
N SER A 21 -21.48 -1.24 2.39
CA SER A 21 -20.99 0.11 2.14
C SER A 21 -19.67 0.07 1.37
N TYR A 22 -19.25 1.22 0.83
CA TYR A 22 -17.96 1.31 0.15
C TYR A 22 -16.77 1.07 1.11
N VAL A 23 -16.94 1.34 2.40
CA VAL A 23 -15.89 1.13 3.42
C VAL A 23 -15.72 -0.37 3.68
N GLU A 24 -16.82 -1.07 3.96
CA GLU A 24 -16.82 -2.52 4.20
C GLU A 24 -16.37 -3.30 2.96
N ARG A 25 -16.80 -2.85 1.77
CA ARG A 25 -16.33 -3.44 0.50
C ARG A 25 -14.83 -3.28 0.33
N ARG A 26 -14.26 -2.10 0.61
CA ARG A 26 -12.80 -1.88 0.52
C ARG A 26 -12.03 -2.72 1.53
N ALA A 27 -12.55 -2.83 2.75
CA ALA A 27 -11.98 -3.69 3.79
C ALA A 27 -11.94 -5.16 3.35
N GLU A 28 -13.07 -5.69 2.84
CA GLU A 28 -13.09 -7.08 2.35
C GLU A 28 -12.22 -7.25 1.08
N VAL A 29 -12.21 -6.29 0.16
CA VAL A 29 -11.33 -6.35 -1.02
C VAL A 29 -9.86 -6.38 -0.62
N LEU A 30 -9.45 -5.58 0.37
CA LEU A 30 -8.10 -5.61 0.90
C LEU A 30 -7.76 -6.98 1.50
N ASP A 31 -8.62 -7.52 2.36
CA ASP A 31 -8.45 -8.86 2.94
C ASP A 31 -8.39 -9.97 1.86
N LEU A 32 -9.22 -9.88 0.81
CA LEU A 32 -9.17 -10.81 -0.32
C LEU A 32 -7.85 -10.71 -1.10
N LEU A 33 -7.32 -9.50 -1.29
CA LEU A 33 -6.04 -9.29 -1.96
C LEU A 33 -4.88 -9.83 -1.11
N GLU A 34 -4.89 -9.56 0.19
CA GLU A 34 -3.91 -10.05 1.16
C GLU A 34 -3.89 -11.59 1.20
N ARG A 35 -5.07 -12.23 1.26
CA ARG A 35 -5.21 -13.70 1.19
C ARG A 35 -4.74 -14.28 -0.14
N ALA A 36 -5.04 -13.60 -1.25
CA ALA A 36 -4.69 -14.07 -2.58
C ALA A 36 -3.20 -13.88 -2.91
N GLY A 37 -2.52 -12.95 -2.24
CA GLY A 37 -1.07 -12.71 -2.37
C GLY A 37 -0.62 -12.13 -3.72
N HIS A 38 -1.56 -11.82 -4.61
CA HIS A 38 -1.26 -11.17 -5.88
C HIS A 38 -2.52 -10.49 -6.43
N PRO A 39 -2.50 -9.20 -6.81
CA PRO A 39 -3.71 -8.49 -7.24
C PRO A 39 -4.42 -9.09 -8.46
N ARG A 40 -3.67 -9.73 -9.37
CA ARG A 40 -4.25 -10.43 -10.54
C ARG A 40 -4.93 -11.76 -10.20
N ALA A 41 -4.76 -12.28 -8.98
CA ALA A 41 -5.47 -13.46 -8.52
C ALA A 41 -6.95 -13.14 -8.23
N VAL A 42 -7.26 -11.87 -7.97
CA VAL A 42 -8.63 -11.39 -7.77
C VAL A 42 -9.11 -10.68 -9.04
N LYS A 43 -10.16 -11.20 -9.69
CA LYS A 43 -10.69 -10.62 -10.92
C LYS A 43 -11.70 -9.53 -10.58
N GLN A 44 -11.46 -8.30 -11.06
CA GLN A 44 -12.39 -7.16 -10.86
C GLN A 44 -13.82 -7.46 -11.33
N ALA A 45 -13.97 -8.23 -12.40
CA ALA A 45 -15.28 -8.65 -12.89
C ALA A 45 -16.02 -9.57 -11.90
N ASP A 46 -15.30 -10.36 -11.11
CA ASP A 46 -15.88 -11.26 -10.13
C ASP A 46 -16.25 -10.49 -8.85
N LEU A 47 -15.40 -9.54 -8.43
CA LEU A 47 -15.71 -8.60 -7.36
C LEU A 47 -16.92 -7.73 -7.68
N ALA A 48 -16.99 -7.17 -8.89
CA ALA A 48 -18.13 -6.36 -9.33
C ALA A 48 -19.44 -7.15 -9.26
N ARG A 49 -19.41 -8.45 -9.61
CA ARG A 49 -20.58 -9.34 -9.45
C ARG A 49 -20.88 -9.62 -7.98
N ARG A 50 -19.86 -9.88 -7.15
CA ARG A 50 -20.02 -10.13 -5.71
C ARG A 50 -20.72 -8.97 -5.00
N TYR A 51 -20.29 -7.73 -5.26
CA TYR A 51 -20.79 -6.55 -4.57
C TYR A 51 -21.95 -5.84 -5.28
N GLY A 52 -22.52 -6.44 -6.33
CA GLY A 52 -23.61 -5.82 -7.08
C GLY A 52 -23.28 -4.46 -7.70
N CYS A 53 -22.00 -4.18 -7.99
CA CYS A 53 -21.53 -2.87 -8.43
C CYS A 53 -20.84 -2.93 -9.81
N THR A 54 -20.36 -1.79 -10.30
CA THR A 54 -19.69 -1.74 -11.60
C THR A 54 -18.21 -2.06 -11.49
N ARG A 55 -17.60 -2.55 -12.58
CA ARG A 55 -16.13 -2.71 -12.66
C ARG A 55 -15.37 -1.41 -12.40
N GLN A 56 -15.95 -0.26 -12.75
CA GLN A 56 -15.36 1.05 -12.46
C GLN A 56 -15.33 1.33 -10.95
N ASN A 57 -16.36 0.93 -10.19
CA ASN A 57 -16.34 1.07 -8.73
C ASN A 57 -15.19 0.27 -8.13
N ILE A 58 -15.00 -0.97 -8.56
CA ILE A 58 -13.88 -1.81 -8.12
C ILE A 58 -12.54 -1.21 -8.50
N HIS A 59 -12.41 -0.65 -9.72
CA HIS A 59 -11.18 0.04 -10.10
C HIS A 59 -10.86 1.21 -9.17
N ASN A 60 -11.84 2.09 -8.89
CA ASN A 60 -11.65 3.22 -7.99
C ASN A 60 -11.32 2.75 -6.56
N ASP A 61 -11.95 1.67 -6.09
CA ASP A 61 -11.67 1.09 -4.78
C ASP A 61 -10.23 0.58 -4.70
N LEU A 62 -9.73 -0.06 -5.77
CA LEU A 62 -8.34 -0.50 -5.84
C LEU A 62 -7.35 0.67 -5.87
N ASP A 63 -7.70 1.79 -6.50
CA ASP A 63 -6.86 2.99 -6.50
C ASP A 63 -6.78 3.61 -5.11
N VAL A 64 -7.91 3.73 -4.40
CA VAL A 64 -7.94 4.21 -3.01
C VAL A 64 -7.18 3.27 -2.08
N LEU A 65 -7.30 1.95 -2.25
CA LEU A 65 -6.53 0.99 -1.46
C LEU A 65 -5.03 1.06 -1.77
N ALA A 66 -4.66 1.34 -3.02
CA ALA A 66 -3.26 1.54 -3.39
C ALA A 66 -2.69 2.84 -2.78
N GLU A 67 -3.47 3.93 -2.75
CA GLU A 67 -3.10 5.17 -2.04
C GLU A 67 -2.98 4.91 -0.54
N HIS A 68 -3.98 4.25 0.08
CA HIS A 68 -3.95 3.91 1.50
C HIS A 68 -2.75 3.04 1.86
N VAL A 69 -2.44 2.03 1.05
CA VAL A 69 -1.21 1.26 1.27
C VAL A 69 0.01 2.12 1.02
N ALA A 70 0.08 2.92 -0.04
CA ALA A 70 1.24 3.79 -0.31
C ALA A 70 1.52 4.80 0.82
N ASP A 71 0.48 5.38 1.42
CA ASP A 71 0.60 6.30 2.55
C ASP A 71 1.10 5.59 3.82
N ASN A 72 0.97 4.26 3.88
CA ASN A 72 1.42 3.43 5.00
C ASN A 72 2.71 2.62 4.70
N LEU A 73 2.99 2.34 3.42
CA LEU A 73 4.07 1.56 2.82
C LEU A 73 3.99 1.75 1.28
N GLY A 74 4.81 2.65 0.71
CA GLY A 74 4.75 3.26 -0.65
C GLY A 74 4.23 2.45 -1.87
N ASP A 75 3.96 3.13 -2.99
CA ASP A 75 3.60 2.67 -4.36
C ASP A 75 2.92 1.28 -4.58
N ARG A 76 2.03 1.18 -5.57
CA ARG A 76 1.33 -0.05 -6.00
C ARG A 76 2.24 -1.26 -6.25
N ARG A 77 3.51 -1.05 -6.61
CA ARG A 77 4.51 -2.12 -6.74
C ARG A 77 4.86 -2.77 -5.40
N GLU A 78 4.83 -2.02 -4.31
CA GLU A 78 5.08 -2.54 -2.96
C GLU A 78 3.86 -3.28 -2.46
N LEU A 79 2.64 -2.79 -2.73
CA LEU A 79 1.43 -3.57 -2.50
C LEU A 79 1.56 -4.97 -3.15
N ILE A 80 2.01 -5.04 -4.40
CA ILE A 80 2.27 -6.34 -5.04
C ILE A 80 3.36 -7.16 -4.31
N SER A 81 4.45 -6.51 -3.89
CA SER A 81 5.60 -7.18 -3.27
C SER A 81 5.28 -7.70 -1.86
N GLU A 82 4.59 -6.89 -1.06
CA GLU A 82 4.05 -7.21 0.27
C GLU A 82 3.08 -8.38 0.18
N HIS A 83 2.18 -8.37 -0.81
CA HIS A 83 1.23 -9.46 -1.00
C HIS A 83 1.92 -10.78 -1.37
N VAL A 84 2.92 -10.74 -2.25
CA VAL A 84 3.71 -11.94 -2.61
C VAL A 84 4.48 -12.45 -1.39
N PHE A 85 5.04 -11.54 -0.58
CA PHE A 85 5.71 -11.88 0.67
C PHE A 85 4.76 -12.60 1.64
N HIS A 86 3.58 -12.04 1.94
CA HIS A 86 2.64 -12.65 2.88
C HIS A 86 2.16 -14.03 2.43
N ARG A 87 1.91 -14.21 1.12
CA ARG A 87 1.52 -15.52 0.60
C ARG A 87 2.65 -16.54 0.65
N ALA A 88 3.87 -16.14 0.34
CA ALA A 88 5.03 -17.02 0.49
C ALA A 88 5.23 -17.42 1.96
N LEU A 89 5.12 -16.45 2.88
CA LEU A 89 5.21 -16.70 4.32
C LEU A 89 4.14 -17.68 4.79
N ASN A 90 2.87 -17.46 4.44
CA ASN A 90 1.78 -18.36 4.82
C ASN A 90 1.98 -19.78 4.29
N GLY A 91 2.40 -19.93 3.03
CA GLY A 91 2.72 -21.25 2.48
C GLY A 91 3.85 -21.95 3.22
N LEU A 92 4.89 -21.20 3.63
CA LEU A 92 5.98 -21.77 4.44
C LEU A 92 5.54 -22.16 5.85
N LEU A 93 4.59 -21.44 6.46
CA LEU A 93 4.03 -21.79 7.76
C LEU A 93 3.12 -23.03 7.67
N ASP A 94 2.29 -23.11 6.64
CA ASP A 94 1.40 -24.26 6.38
C ASP A 94 2.18 -25.55 6.13
N ASP A 95 3.33 -25.46 5.43
CA ASP A 95 4.23 -26.58 5.16
C ASP A 95 5.18 -26.91 6.34
N GLU A 96 5.01 -26.26 7.50
CA GLU A 96 5.88 -26.38 8.69
C GLU A 96 7.37 -26.06 8.41
N GLU A 97 7.64 -25.26 7.38
CA GLU A 97 8.97 -24.82 6.94
C GLU A 97 9.46 -23.61 7.78
N TRP A 98 9.41 -23.75 9.10
CA TRP A 98 9.61 -22.66 10.08
C TRP A 98 10.90 -21.86 9.88
N ARG A 99 12.00 -22.53 9.51
CA ARG A 99 13.29 -21.86 9.28
C ARG A 99 13.23 -20.95 8.06
N LYS A 100 12.58 -21.39 6.99
CA LYS A 100 12.43 -20.59 5.77
C LYS A 100 11.48 -19.42 6.03
N ALA A 101 10.37 -19.65 6.74
CA ALA A 101 9.47 -18.59 7.16
C ALA A 101 10.18 -17.48 7.95
N ALA A 102 11.00 -17.86 8.95
CA ALA A 102 11.79 -16.91 9.73
C ALA A 102 12.82 -16.15 8.88
N GLN A 103 13.46 -16.83 7.91
CA GLN A 103 14.38 -16.17 6.98
C GLN A 103 13.64 -15.18 6.08
N THR A 104 12.49 -15.55 5.54
CA THR A 104 11.66 -14.67 4.70
C THR A 104 11.24 -13.40 5.46
N VAL A 105 10.86 -13.51 6.74
CA VAL A 105 10.56 -12.34 7.59
C VAL A 105 11.79 -11.45 7.78
N LYS A 106 12.98 -12.05 7.99
CA LYS A 106 14.23 -11.30 8.12
C LYS A 106 14.55 -10.52 6.84
N ASP A 107 14.46 -11.18 5.68
CA ASP A 107 14.74 -10.57 4.38
C ASP A 107 13.76 -9.43 4.07
N TRP A 108 12.50 -9.57 4.48
CA TRP A 108 11.49 -8.52 4.36
C TRP A 108 11.78 -7.32 5.24
N ASN A 109 12.13 -7.53 6.50
CA ASN A 109 12.49 -6.44 7.40
C ASN A 109 13.74 -5.69 6.92
N GLU A 110 14.77 -6.41 6.43
CA GLU A 110 15.96 -5.77 5.85
C GLU A 110 15.60 -4.91 4.63
N TRP A 111 14.70 -5.39 3.78
CA TRP A 111 14.20 -4.61 2.65
C TRP A 111 13.40 -3.36 3.08
N LEU A 112 12.60 -3.45 4.16
CA LEU A 112 11.88 -2.29 4.71
C LEU A 112 12.85 -1.26 5.31
N ASP A 113 13.85 -1.70 6.06
CA ASP A 113 14.86 -0.83 6.67
C ASP A 113 15.66 -0.08 5.57
N ASP A 114 16.15 -0.79 4.55
CA ASP A 114 16.86 -0.20 3.41
C ASP A 114 16.03 0.89 2.72
N ARG A 115 14.70 0.71 2.68
CA ARG A 115 13.78 1.67 2.07
C ARG A 115 13.53 2.88 2.94
N THR A 116 13.31 2.70 4.23
CA THR A 116 13.17 3.82 5.17
C THR A 116 14.41 4.70 5.13
N ASP A 117 15.60 4.09 5.08
CA ASP A 117 16.86 4.82 4.92
C ASP A 117 16.91 5.61 3.61
N LEU A 118 16.48 5.03 2.48
CA LEU A 118 16.39 5.72 1.20
C LEU A 118 15.41 6.90 1.22
N GLN A 119 14.24 6.75 1.84
CA GLN A 119 13.28 7.84 1.95
C GLN A 119 13.84 9.00 2.78
N HIS A 120 14.48 8.70 3.92
CA HIS A 120 15.16 9.72 4.72
C HIS A 120 16.26 10.47 3.94
N LEU A 121 16.96 9.80 3.03
CA LEU A 121 17.94 10.44 2.16
C LEU A 121 17.27 11.36 1.12
N ILE A 122 16.15 10.95 0.54
CA ILE A 122 15.36 11.76 -0.40
C ILE A 122 14.85 13.02 0.31
N ASP A 123 14.18 12.88 1.46
CA ASP A 123 13.66 14.01 2.24
C ASP A 123 14.78 15.02 2.58
N ARG A 124 15.98 14.50 2.90
CA ARG A 124 17.14 15.33 3.20
C ARG A 124 17.68 16.05 1.96
N ILE A 125 17.65 15.43 0.78
CA ILE A 125 18.04 16.07 -0.48
C ILE A 125 17.06 17.18 -0.81
N GLU A 126 15.75 16.91 -0.76
CA GLU A 126 14.70 17.91 -1.01
C GLU A 126 14.85 19.12 -0.07
N ALA A 127 15.06 18.87 1.22
CA ALA A 127 15.29 19.95 2.20
C ALA A 127 16.56 20.77 1.93
N LEU A 128 17.59 20.19 1.31
CA LEU A 128 18.80 20.90 0.91
C LEU A 128 18.59 21.71 -0.37
N GLU A 129 17.87 21.16 -1.35
CA GLU A 129 17.53 21.84 -2.59
C GLU A 129 16.63 23.07 -2.34
N ASP A 130 15.63 22.92 -1.47
CA ASP A 130 14.76 24.03 -1.03
C ASP A 130 15.52 25.11 -0.24
N GLY A 131 16.60 24.73 0.45
CA GLY A 131 17.45 25.65 1.21
C GLY A 131 18.42 26.46 0.35
N ASP A 132 18.79 25.96 -0.84
CA ASP A 132 19.80 26.59 -1.71
C ASP A 132 19.19 27.63 -2.68
N ASP A 133 17.88 27.53 -2.98
CA ASP A 133 17.15 28.52 -3.81
C ASP A 133 16.90 29.87 -3.09
N GLY A 134 17.16 29.93 -1.77
CA GLY A 134 17.05 31.16 -0.96
C GLY A 134 18.30 32.04 -0.92
N SER A 135 19.47 31.56 -1.36
CA SER A 135 20.75 32.25 -1.13
C SER A 135 21.40 32.91 -2.36
N LEU A 136 20.86 32.76 -3.57
CA LEU A 136 21.48 33.30 -4.80
C LEU A 136 20.67 34.41 -5.47
N GLY A 137 20.00 35.26 -4.68
CA GLY A 137 18.98 36.18 -5.21
C GLY A 137 19.07 37.68 -4.91
N THR A 138 19.96 38.21 -4.05
CA THR A 138 19.89 39.66 -3.70
C THR A 138 21.22 40.30 -3.28
N ASP A 139 22.31 40.16 -4.05
CA ASP A 139 23.46 41.07 -3.82
C ASP A 139 24.31 41.40 -5.04
N ARG A 140 23.66 41.86 -6.12
CA ARG A 140 24.32 42.70 -7.12
C ARG A 140 23.32 43.71 -7.64
N PHE A 141 23.48 44.96 -7.23
CA PHE A 141 23.15 46.22 -7.96
C PHE A 141 22.83 47.34 -6.95
N ARG A 142 23.82 47.74 -6.14
CA ARG A 142 23.90 49.09 -5.58
C ARG A 142 25.33 49.63 -5.68
N HIS A 143 25.69 50.03 -6.89
CA HIS A 143 26.67 51.08 -7.12
C HIS A 143 26.40 51.65 -8.52
N ARG A 144 25.65 52.76 -8.59
CA ARG A 144 26.16 54.09 -8.96
C ARG A 144 25.05 55.12 -8.92
#